data_AF-A0A939FNF5-F1
#
_entry.id   AF-A0A939FNF5-F1
#
_cell.length_a   1.000
_cell.length_b   1.000
_cell.length_c   1.000
_cell.angle_alpha   90.00
_cell.angle_beta   90.00
_cell.angle_gamma   90.00
#
_symmetry.space_group_name_H-M   'P 1'
#
loop_
_entity.id
_entity.type
_entity.pdbx_description
1 polymer ?
#
loop_
_entity_poly.entity_id
_entity_poly.type
_entity_poly.pdbx_seq_one_letter_code
_entity_poly.pdbx_strand_id
1 'polypeptide(L)'
;MLHHAGAGPRIPARARRARALVAAGVCTAALATGCGTPSQAAAPPTRGGLSVSYQAPRGGDADERSFLRTRGLAEKVVEDLGKAVRLPARVEIVGRSCAKDETPEYDPESGRIALCYGFIREVRSMFEADGDADPQGRTAGVVTETLYHEAAHALIDKLNLPFTGREEDVADQFAAYRLLRQGAGGRAALLAAADNYDQYARESDPADSDPSDEHAPDAVRSANYRCYLYGSTPRQDRAKERRRLVDGKRLTKERAELCEEEHRSLRRGWEQLLAPYKADR
;
A
#
# COMPACT_ATOMS: atom_id res chain seq x y z
N MET A 1 -10.61 20.44 6.30
CA MET A 1 -10.93 19.01 6.41
C MET A 1 -11.63 18.65 5.13
N LEU A 2 -10.87 18.15 4.16
CA LEU A 2 -11.44 17.67 2.90
C LEU A 2 -11.85 16.24 3.18
N HIS A 3 -13.16 16.03 3.22
CA HIS A 3 -13.73 14.70 3.22
C HIS A 3 -13.19 13.93 2.02
N HIS A 4 -12.71 12.72 2.27
CA HIS A 4 -12.41 11.73 1.24
C HIS A 4 -13.65 11.52 0.38
N ALA A 5 -13.62 12.09 -0.82
CA ALA A 5 -14.42 11.67 -1.94
C ALA A 5 -13.40 11.19 -2.98
N GLY A 6 -13.33 9.88 -3.17
CA GLY A 6 -12.37 9.22 -4.04
C GLY A 6 -12.28 9.90 -5.41
N ALA A 7 -11.06 10.24 -5.81
CA ALA A 7 -10.75 10.46 -7.20
C ALA A 7 -10.74 9.09 -7.88
N GLY A 8 -11.91 8.57 -8.21
CA GLY A 8 -12.02 7.28 -8.90
C GLY A 8 -11.25 7.30 -10.23
N PRO A 9 -10.60 6.20 -10.62
CA PRO A 9 -9.89 6.12 -11.88
C PRO A 9 -10.87 6.25 -13.06
N ARG A 10 -10.59 7.19 -13.97
CA ARG A 10 -11.28 7.30 -15.25
C ARG A 10 -10.85 6.13 -16.16
N ILE A 11 -11.61 5.04 -16.15
CA ILE A 11 -11.46 3.96 -17.13
C ILE A 11 -11.80 4.52 -18.53
N PRO A 12 -10.88 4.53 -19.52
CA PRO A 12 -11.26 4.84 -20.89
C PRO A 12 -12.09 3.69 -21.47
N ALA A 13 -13.33 4.00 -21.86
CA ALA A 13 -14.25 3.07 -22.49
C ALA A 13 -13.64 2.40 -23.74
N ARG A 14 -13.37 1.10 -23.67
CA ARG A 14 -13.16 0.27 -24.87
C ARG A 14 -14.49 -0.31 -25.35
N ALA A 15 -15.01 0.19 -26.47
CA ALA A 15 -15.69 -0.64 -27.47
C ALA A 15 -16.05 0.12 -28.75
N ARG A 16 -15.39 -0.22 -29.86
CA ARG A 16 -16.09 -0.45 -31.13
C ARG A 16 -15.51 -1.70 -31.79
N ARG A 17 -16.25 -2.81 -31.69
CA ARG A 17 -16.00 -4.03 -32.45
C ARG A 17 -16.40 -3.78 -33.90
N ALA A 18 -15.44 -3.86 -34.82
CA ALA A 18 -15.74 -3.94 -36.25
C ALA A 18 -16.25 -5.35 -36.58
N ARG A 19 -17.42 -5.42 -37.22
CA ARG A 19 -17.99 -6.65 -37.79
C ARG A 19 -17.15 -7.06 -38.99
N ALA A 20 -16.56 -8.26 -38.97
CA ALA A 20 -16.00 -8.89 -40.16
C ALA A 20 -16.93 -10.03 -40.59
N LEU A 21 -17.27 -10.02 -41.87
CA LEU A 21 -18.17 -10.93 -42.57
C LEU A 21 -17.65 -12.38 -42.56
N VAL A 22 -18.56 -13.32 -42.33
CA VAL A 22 -18.35 -14.76 -42.51
C VAL A 22 -18.36 -15.06 -44.01
N ALA A 23 -17.23 -15.53 -44.54
CA ALA A 23 -17.18 -16.24 -45.81
C ALA A 23 -16.85 -17.71 -45.53
N ALA A 24 -17.79 -18.59 -45.88
CA ALA A 24 -17.65 -20.03 -45.76
C ALA A 24 -16.65 -20.54 -46.81
N GLY A 25 -15.64 -21.29 -46.36
CA GLY A 25 -14.63 -21.96 -47.19
C GLY A 25 -14.41 -23.38 -46.69
N VAL A 26 -14.55 -24.32 -47.61
CA VAL A 26 -14.65 -25.79 -47.47
C VAL A 26 -13.46 -26.47 -46.78
N CYS A 27 -13.77 -27.58 -46.08
CA CYS A 27 -12.89 -28.53 -45.41
C CYS A 27 -11.75 -29.09 -46.28
N THR A 28 -10.55 -29.16 -45.69
CA THR A 28 -9.57 -30.22 -45.94
C THR A 28 -8.97 -30.67 -44.62
N ALA A 29 -9.17 -31.94 -44.28
CA ALA A 29 -8.58 -32.58 -43.11
C ALA A 29 -7.08 -32.82 -43.36
N ALA A 30 -6.23 -32.27 -42.50
CA ALA A 30 -4.83 -32.62 -42.39
C ALA A 30 -4.53 -32.96 -40.93
N LEU A 31 -4.15 -34.21 -40.69
CA LEU A 31 -3.60 -34.70 -39.44
C LEU A 31 -2.23 -34.04 -39.22
N ALA A 32 -2.13 -33.18 -38.22
CA ALA A 32 -0.85 -32.66 -37.73
C ALA A 32 -0.87 -32.63 -36.19
N THR A 33 -0.10 -33.56 -35.62
CA THR A 33 0.72 -33.45 -34.40
C THR A 33 0.41 -32.30 -33.44
N GLY A 34 0.12 -32.65 -32.19
CA GLY A 34 -0.29 -31.75 -31.12
C GLY A 34 0.58 -30.51 -30.94
N CYS A 35 -0.07 -29.36 -30.97
CA CYS A 35 0.42 -28.14 -30.37
C CYS A 35 -0.17 -28.05 -28.96
N GLY A 36 0.59 -28.51 -27.96
CA GLY A 36 0.44 -27.93 -26.63
C GLY A 36 0.60 -26.41 -26.78
N THR A 37 -0.31 -25.64 -26.23
CA THR A 37 -0.13 -24.19 -26.09
C THR A 37 1.27 -23.96 -25.51
N PRO A 38 2.13 -23.13 -26.14
CA PRO A 38 3.36 -22.76 -25.50
C PRO A 38 2.96 -22.07 -24.20
N SER A 39 3.27 -22.72 -23.07
CA SER A 39 3.41 -22.03 -21.80
C SER A 39 4.29 -20.82 -22.10
N GLN A 40 3.76 -19.60 -21.96
CA GLN A 40 4.58 -18.41 -22.01
C GLN A 40 5.60 -18.57 -20.89
N ALA A 41 6.78 -19.07 -21.23
CA ALA A 41 7.95 -18.94 -20.39
C ALA A 41 8.09 -17.44 -20.14
N ALA A 42 7.98 -17.05 -18.87
CA ALA A 42 8.11 -15.67 -18.44
C ALA A 42 9.33 -15.07 -19.14
N ALA A 43 9.14 -13.95 -19.84
CA ALA A 43 10.25 -13.20 -20.42
C ALA A 43 11.30 -12.99 -19.32
N PRO A 44 12.61 -13.14 -19.62
CA PRO A 44 13.64 -12.89 -18.64
C PRO A 44 13.46 -11.46 -18.11
N PRO A 45 13.37 -11.25 -16.78
CA PRO A 45 13.08 -9.94 -16.24
C PRO A 45 14.21 -8.99 -16.65
N THR A 46 13.89 -8.01 -17.49
CA THR A 46 14.66 -6.78 -17.56
C THR A 46 14.75 -6.23 -16.13
N ARG A 47 15.93 -5.75 -15.70
CA ARG A 47 16.12 -5.18 -14.34
C ARG A 47 15.31 -3.88 -14.20
N GLY A 48 13.99 -3.97 -14.13
CA GLY A 48 13.12 -2.94 -13.64
C GLY A 48 13.49 -2.68 -12.20
N GLY A 49 13.79 -1.42 -11.89
CA GLY A 49 14.26 -1.01 -10.58
C GLY A 49 13.28 -0.09 -9.89
N LEU A 50 13.49 0.08 -8.60
CA LEU A 50 12.88 1.13 -7.81
C LEU A 50 13.83 2.33 -7.78
N SER A 51 13.29 3.54 -7.93
CA SER A 51 14.08 4.78 -7.86
C SER A 51 13.32 5.88 -7.14
N VAL A 52 14.05 6.85 -6.60
CA VAL A 52 13.49 8.01 -5.90
C VAL A 52 13.91 9.30 -6.58
N SER A 53 12.99 10.24 -6.72
CA SER A 53 13.29 11.63 -7.09
C SER A 53 12.46 12.63 -6.30
N TYR A 54 12.94 13.88 -6.21
CA TYR A 54 12.26 14.97 -5.53
C TYR A 54 12.23 16.20 -6.42
N GLN A 55 11.03 16.62 -6.81
CA GLN A 55 10.83 17.84 -7.57
C GLN A 55 11.11 19.08 -6.70
N ALA A 56 11.27 20.23 -7.36
CA ALA A 56 11.36 21.50 -6.63
C ALA A 56 10.03 21.78 -5.91
N PRO A 57 10.06 22.16 -4.63
CA PRO A 57 8.85 22.47 -3.90
C PRO A 57 8.26 23.80 -4.41
N ARG A 58 6.94 23.89 -4.43
CA ARG A 58 6.19 25.13 -4.65
C ARG A 58 5.49 25.49 -3.34
N GLY A 59 5.23 26.78 -3.12
CA GLY A 59 4.39 27.29 -2.03
C GLY A 59 4.59 26.60 -0.67
N GLY A 60 5.47 27.10 0.20
CA GLY A 60 5.62 26.59 1.57
C GLY A 60 6.17 25.15 1.73
N ASP A 61 6.19 24.32 0.69
CA ASP A 61 6.52 22.88 0.77
C ASP A 61 8.03 22.55 0.97
N ALA A 62 8.86 23.56 1.25
CA ALA A 62 10.31 23.38 1.36
C ALA A 62 10.68 22.49 2.55
N ASP A 63 9.96 22.63 3.66
CA ASP A 63 10.20 21.89 4.90
C ASP A 63 9.80 20.42 4.76
N GLU A 64 8.69 20.13 4.08
CA GLU A 64 8.22 18.77 3.81
C GLU A 64 9.17 18.01 2.89
N ARG A 65 9.69 18.69 1.84
CA ARG A 65 10.74 18.12 1.00
C ARG A 65 12.01 17.84 1.81
N SER A 66 12.41 18.77 2.67
CA SER A 66 13.59 18.61 3.54
C SER A 66 13.41 17.44 4.50
N PHE A 67 12.22 17.30 5.10
CA PHE A 67 11.86 16.21 5.99
C PHE A 67 12.03 14.84 5.32
N LEU A 68 11.51 14.67 4.11
CA LEU A 68 11.67 13.41 3.35
C LEU A 68 13.13 13.07 3.09
N ARG A 69 13.88 14.02 2.54
CA ARG A 69 15.27 13.82 2.13
C ARG A 69 16.19 13.56 3.31
N THR A 70 16.00 14.29 4.41
CA THR A 70 16.85 14.17 5.60
C THR A 70 16.60 12.85 6.33
N ARG A 71 15.35 12.37 6.34
CA ARG A 71 15.01 11.07 6.96
C ARG A 71 15.23 9.89 6.02
N GLY A 72 15.37 10.13 4.71
CA GLY A 72 15.59 9.11 3.69
C GLY A 72 14.45 8.10 3.61
N LEU A 73 13.20 8.54 3.78
CA LEU A 73 12.06 7.63 3.94
C LEU A 73 11.80 6.82 2.67
N ALA A 74 11.69 7.49 1.52
CA ALA A 74 11.47 6.85 0.22
C ALA A 74 12.66 5.95 -0.16
N GLU A 75 13.88 6.39 0.11
CA GLU A 75 15.11 5.65 -0.17
C GLU A 75 15.16 4.35 0.63
N LYS A 76 14.79 4.39 1.91
CA LYS A 76 14.73 3.19 2.76
C LYS A 76 13.68 2.20 2.27
N VAL A 77 12.51 2.68 1.83
CA VAL A 77 11.47 1.82 1.23
C VAL A 77 11.97 1.19 -0.06
N VAL A 78 12.59 1.97 -0.95
CA VAL A 78 13.18 1.47 -2.20
C VAL A 78 14.29 0.45 -1.93
N GLU A 79 15.16 0.69 -0.95
CA GLU A 79 16.22 -0.24 -0.56
C GLU A 79 15.63 -1.55 0.01
N ASP A 80 14.64 -1.45 0.90
CA ASP A 80 13.97 -2.60 1.51
C ASP A 80 13.27 -3.48 0.47
N LEU A 81 12.51 -2.86 -0.43
CA LEU A 81 11.81 -3.56 -1.50
C LEU A 81 12.77 -4.10 -2.55
N GLY A 82 13.81 -3.35 -2.94
CA GLY A 82 14.83 -3.80 -3.90
C GLY A 82 15.60 -5.04 -3.44
N LYS A 83 15.76 -5.24 -2.12
CA LYS A 83 16.31 -6.47 -1.53
C LYS A 83 15.31 -7.63 -1.50
N ALA A 84 14.02 -7.35 -1.61
CA ALA A 84 12.96 -8.33 -1.43
C ALA A 84 12.35 -8.83 -2.73
N VAL A 85 12.25 -7.98 -3.77
CA VAL A 85 11.49 -8.28 -4.99
C VAL A 85 12.21 -7.76 -6.24
N ARG A 86 12.12 -8.52 -7.34
CA ARG A 86 12.56 -8.12 -8.68
C ARG A 86 11.36 -7.63 -9.47
N LEU A 87 11.48 -6.44 -10.07
CA LEU A 87 10.44 -5.88 -10.90
C LEU A 87 10.78 -6.05 -12.39
N PRO A 88 9.79 -6.41 -13.24
CA PRO A 88 9.98 -6.45 -14.68
C PRO A 88 10.04 -5.05 -15.30
N ALA A 89 9.44 -4.05 -14.64
CA ALA A 89 9.36 -2.67 -15.10
C ALA A 89 9.84 -1.69 -14.00
N ARG A 90 10.20 -0.47 -14.41
CA ARG A 90 10.62 0.58 -13.47
C ARG A 90 9.42 1.11 -12.70
N VAL A 91 9.62 1.35 -11.40
CA VAL A 91 8.70 2.11 -10.54
C VAL A 91 9.48 3.27 -9.91
N GLU A 92 8.94 4.49 -9.99
CA GLU A 92 9.59 5.68 -9.45
C GLU A 92 8.74 6.31 -8.34
N ILE A 93 9.34 6.52 -7.16
CA ILE A 93 8.76 7.33 -6.09
C ILE A 93 9.17 8.78 -6.30
N VAL A 94 8.20 9.67 -6.46
CA VAL A 94 8.43 11.09 -6.75
C VAL A 94 7.81 11.96 -5.66
N GLY A 95 8.65 12.58 -4.84
CA GLY A 95 8.20 13.64 -3.94
C GLY A 95 7.93 14.93 -4.72
N ARG A 96 6.73 15.51 -4.60
CA ARG A 96 6.36 16.74 -5.31
C ARG A 96 5.31 17.57 -4.57
N SER A 97 5.20 18.84 -4.95
CA SER A 97 4.02 19.66 -4.62
C SER A 97 2.83 19.21 -5.46
N CYS A 98 1.70 19.02 -4.80
CA CYS A 98 0.44 18.55 -5.37
C CYS A 98 -0.64 19.62 -5.26
N ALA A 99 -1.78 19.42 -5.92
CA ALA A 99 -2.98 20.19 -5.65
C ALA A 99 -3.47 19.93 -4.21
N LYS A 100 -4.31 20.82 -3.68
CA LYS A 100 -4.76 20.77 -2.28
C LYS A 100 -5.48 19.46 -1.91
N ASP A 101 -6.22 18.91 -2.85
CA ASP A 101 -7.10 17.74 -2.65
C ASP A 101 -6.46 16.45 -3.21
N GLU A 102 -5.19 16.52 -3.62
CA GLU A 102 -4.45 15.42 -4.22
C GLU A 102 -3.65 14.69 -3.12
N THR A 103 -3.86 13.39 -3.03
CA THR A 103 -3.23 12.48 -2.06
C THR A 103 -2.07 11.74 -2.70
N PRO A 104 -1.21 11.08 -1.91
CA PRO A 104 -0.29 10.10 -2.46
C PRO A 104 -1.04 9.03 -3.25
N GLU A 105 -0.48 8.61 -4.38
CA GLU A 105 -1.09 7.60 -5.25
C GLU A 105 -0.03 6.93 -6.14
N TYR A 106 -0.30 5.70 -6.54
CA TYR A 106 0.37 5.01 -7.62
C TYR A 106 -0.38 5.16 -8.96
N ASP A 107 0.31 5.68 -9.98
CA ASP A 107 -0.18 5.76 -11.35
C ASP A 107 0.34 4.56 -12.19
N PRO A 108 -0.52 3.62 -12.61
CA PRO A 108 -0.12 2.46 -13.40
C PRO A 108 0.37 2.82 -14.81
N GLU A 109 -0.12 3.91 -15.41
CA GLU A 109 0.26 4.32 -16.77
C GLU A 109 1.72 4.79 -16.82
N SER A 110 2.14 5.60 -15.84
CA SER A 110 3.52 6.09 -15.78
C SER A 110 4.45 5.26 -14.89
N GLY A 111 3.91 4.36 -14.07
CA GLY A 111 4.67 3.58 -13.10
C GLY A 111 5.27 4.45 -11.99
N ARG A 112 4.53 5.48 -11.54
CA ARG A 112 5.01 6.46 -10.55
C ARG A 112 4.16 6.43 -9.29
N ILE A 113 4.83 6.46 -8.16
CA ILE A 113 4.23 6.74 -6.85
C ILE A 113 4.45 8.23 -6.58
N ALA A 114 3.40 9.03 -6.60
CA ALA A 114 3.46 10.43 -6.22
C ALA A 114 3.38 10.55 -4.70
N LEU A 115 4.36 11.18 -4.06
CA LEU A 115 4.30 11.53 -2.64
C LEU A 115 4.14 13.05 -2.50
N CYS A 116 2.94 13.47 -2.12
CA CYS A 116 2.57 14.87 -2.00
C CYS A 116 3.17 15.50 -0.75
N TYR A 117 3.87 16.63 -0.92
CA TYR A 117 4.39 17.39 0.22
C TYR A 117 3.26 17.88 1.15
N GLY A 118 2.12 18.31 0.59
CA GLY A 118 0.95 18.73 1.36
C GLY A 118 0.45 17.66 2.36
N PHE A 119 0.43 16.40 1.96
CA PHE A 119 0.05 15.27 2.82
C PHE A 119 0.94 15.15 4.08
N ILE A 120 2.25 15.36 3.92
CA ILE A 120 3.21 15.27 5.05
C ILE A 120 2.96 16.38 6.07
N ARG A 121 2.60 17.57 5.59
CA ARG A 121 2.22 18.69 6.44
C ARG A 121 0.93 18.39 7.18
N GLU A 122 -0.09 17.89 6.49
CA GLU A 122 -1.39 17.54 7.07
C GLU A 122 -1.24 16.51 8.20
N VAL A 123 -0.59 15.38 7.93
CA VAL A 123 -0.35 14.33 8.94
C VAL A 123 0.41 14.88 10.15
N ARG A 124 1.41 15.74 9.93
CA ARG A 124 2.15 16.37 11.04
C ARG A 124 1.26 17.29 11.86
N SER A 125 0.47 18.14 11.21
CA SER A 125 -0.46 19.04 11.88
C SER A 125 -1.51 18.29 12.68
N MET A 126 -1.96 17.12 12.22
CA MET A 126 -2.87 16.25 12.97
C MET A 126 -2.27 15.78 14.30
N PHE A 127 -1.05 15.24 14.28
CA PHE A 127 -0.37 14.79 15.51
C PHE A 127 0.02 15.95 16.43
N GLU A 128 0.38 17.11 15.87
CA GLU A 128 0.63 18.33 16.65
C GLU A 128 -0.64 18.81 17.36
N ALA A 129 -1.79 18.80 16.67
CA ALA A 129 -3.08 19.18 17.23
C ALA A 129 -3.55 18.23 18.35
N ASP A 130 -3.25 16.94 18.22
CA ASP A 130 -3.51 15.92 19.25
C ASP A 130 -2.52 15.99 20.44
N GLY A 131 -1.52 16.87 20.40
CA GLY A 131 -0.53 17.04 21.46
C GLY A 131 0.41 15.85 21.60
N ASP A 132 0.67 15.11 20.50
CA ASP A 132 1.61 14.00 20.50
C ASP A 132 3.02 14.48 20.90
N ALA A 133 3.75 13.66 21.66
CA ALA A 133 5.08 14.01 22.15
C ALA A 133 6.17 13.95 21.05
N ASP A 134 5.93 13.22 19.96
CA ASP A 134 6.83 13.14 18.80
C ASP A 134 6.03 13.17 17.47
N PRO A 135 5.40 14.30 17.10
CA PRO A 135 4.63 14.41 15.86
C PRO A 135 5.47 14.11 14.63
N GLN A 136 6.76 14.41 14.67
CA GLN A 136 7.68 14.19 13.55
C GLN A 136 8.01 12.71 13.34
N GLY A 137 8.22 11.94 14.41
CA GLY A 137 8.38 10.49 14.34
C GLY A 137 7.10 9.79 13.87
N ARG A 138 5.94 10.26 14.35
CA ARG A 138 4.62 9.76 13.97
C ARG A 138 4.33 10.00 12.49
N THR A 139 4.60 11.23 12.02
CA THR A 139 4.52 11.61 10.60
C THR A 139 5.44 10.75 9.75
N ALA A 140 6.68 10.52 10.17
CA ALA A 140 7.59 9.65 9.43
C ALA A 140 7.05 8.21 9.35
N GLY A 141 6.39 7.74 10.41
CA GLY A 141 5.73 6.45 10.46
C GLY A 141 4.61 6.32 9.43
N VAL A 142 3.66 7.27 9.43
CA VAL A 142 2.53 7.31 8.49
C VAL A 142 3.04 7.42 7.04
N VAL A 143 3.98 8.32 6.76
CA VAL A 143 4.55 8.46 5.41
C VAL A 143 5.23 7.18 4.94
N THR A 144 5.92 6.46 5.84
CA THR A 144 6.54 5.17 5.50
C THR A 144 5.48 4.09 5.23
N GLU A 145 4.39 4.09 6.00
CA GLU A 145 3.25 3.22 5.77
C GLU A 145 2.62 3.48 4.40
N THR A 146 2.31 4.74 4.08
CA THR A 146 1.73 5.13 2.79
C THR A 146 2.64 4.76 1.63
N LEU A 147 3.96 4.94 1.78
CA LEU A 147 4.93 4.51 0.75
C LEU A 147 4.89 3.00 0.50
N TYR A 148 4.71 2.18 1.54
CA TYR A 148 4.53 0.74 1.32
C TYR A 148 3.14 0.42 0.74
N HIS A 149 2.09 1.12 1.16
CA HIS A 149 0.75 0.97 0.61
C HIS A 149 0.76 1.23 -0.92
N GLU A 150 1.28 2.38 -1.37
CA GLU A 150 1.40 2.68 -2.80
C GLU A 150 2.33 1.71 -3.54
N ALA A 151 3.38 1.23 -2.87
CA ALA A 151 4.22 0.18 -3.44
C ALA A 151 3.44 -1.12 -3.64
N ALA A 152 2.43 -1.43 -2.83
CA ALA A 152 1.59 -2.60 -3.01
C ALA A 152 0.84 -2.55 -4.35
N HIS A 153 0.20 -1.42 -4.67
CA HIS A 153 -0.44 -1.21 -5.97
C HIS A 153 0.54 -1.39 -7.13
N ALA A 154 1.75 -0.82 -6.98
CA ALA A 154 2.79 -1.00 -7.98
C ALA A 154 3.22 -2.47 -8.16
N LEU A 155 3.30 -3.24 -7.06
CA LEU A 155 3.61 -4.67 -7.13
C LEU A 155 2.48 -5.47 -7.76
N ILE A 156 1.22 -5.20 -7.39
CA ILE A 156 0.03 -5.85 -7.93
C ILE A 156 -0.03 -5.64 -9.44
N ASP A 157 0.10 -4.39 -9.91
CA ASP A 157 0.11 -4.04 -11.33
C ASP A 157 1.31 -4.64 -12.07
N LYS A 158 2.55 -4.36 -11.63
CA LYS A 158 3.75 -4.73 -12.40
C LYS A 158 4.05 -6.23 -12.38
N LEU A 159 3.59 -6.96 -11.37
CA LEU A 159 3.79 -8.42 -11.26
C LEU A 159 2.52 -9.21 -11.59
N ASN A 160 1.41 -8.52 -11.91
CA ASN A 160 0.10 -9.11 -12.15
C ASN A 160 -0.29 -10.09 -11.01
N LEU A 161 -0.16 -9.62 -9.76
CA LEU A 161 -0.39 -10.47 -8.59
C LEU A 161 -1.89 -10.76 -8.43
N PRO A 162 -2.30 -12.02 -8.29
CA PRO A 162 -3.68 -12.33 -7.95
C PRO A 162 -3.97 -11.99 -6.49
N PHE A 163 -5.11 -11.37 -6.22
CA PHE A 163 -5.60 -11.14 -4.87
C PHE A 163 -7.12 -11.34 -4.80
N THR A 164 -7.64 -11.44 -3.58
CA THR A 164 -9.07 -11.53 -3.29
C THR A 164 -9.42 -10.52 -2.21
N GLY A 165 -10.58 -9.87 -2.33
CA GLY A 165 -11.00 -8.78 -1.44
C GLY A 165 -10.94 -7.43 -2.16
N ARG A 166 -10.97 -6.34 -1.39
CA ARG A 166 -10.71 -4.98 -1.90
C ARG A 166 -9.21 -4.78 -2.06
N GLU A 167 -8.79 -4.11 -3.14
CA GLU A 167 -7.38 -3.87 -3.40
C GLU A 167 -6.72 -3.03 -2.30
N GLU A 168 -7.43 -2.01 -1.81
CA GLU A 168 -6.99 -1.15 -0.70
C GLU A 168 -6.69 -1.93 0.60
N ASP A 169 -7.55 -2.90 0.95
CA ASP A 169 -7.29 -3.75 2.11
C ASP A 169 -6.04 -4.62 1.91
N VAL A 170 -5.77 -5.03 0.67
CA VAL A 170 -4.59 -5.81 0.32
C VAL A 170 -3.34 -4.92 0.38
N ALA A 171 -3.42 -3.67 -0.08
CA ALA A 171 -2.36 -2.68 0.04
C ALA A 171 -2.03 -2.35 1.50
N ASP A 172 -3.04 -2.17 2.34
CA ASP A 172 -2.88 -2.01 3.79
C ASP A 172 -2.18 -3.22 4.44
N GLN A 173 -2.58 -4.43 4.05
CA GLN A 173 -1.93 -5.66 4.52
C GLN A 173 -0.46 -5.72 4.11
N PHE A 174 -0.12 -5.25 2.90
CA PHE A 174 1.27 -5.20 2.47
C PHE A 174 2.09 -4.21 3.29
N ALA A 175 1.53 -3.02 3.55
CA ALA A 175 2.19 -2.01 4.37
C ALA A 175 2.48 -2.55 5.77
N ALA A 176 1.49 -3.18 6.43
CA ALA A 176 1.69 -3.86 7.70
C ALA A 176 2.73 -5.00 7.60
N TYR A 177 2.67 -5.84 6.57
CA TYR A 177 3.64 -6.93 6.34
C TYR A 177 5.08 -6.41 6.25
N ARG A 178 5.34 -5.34 5.49
CA ARG A 178 6.68 -4.77 5.33
C ARG A 178 7.15 -4.06 6.58
N LEU A 179 6.31 -3.22 7.18
CA LEU A 179 6.65 -2.47 8.39
C LEU A 179 7.02 -3.38 9.56
N LEU A 180 6.25 -4.44 9.80
CA LEU A 180 6.52 -5.34 10.93
C LEU A 180 7.86 -6.06 10.83
N ARG A 181 8.44 -6.19 9.62
CA ARG A 181 9.77 -6.75 9.39
C ARG A 181 10.91 -5.76 9.68
N GLN A 182 10.60 -4.47 9.82
CA GLN A 182 11.58 -3.42 10.18
C GLN A 182 11.78 -3.30 11.71
N GLY A 183 11.28 -4.27 12.49
CA GLY A 183 11.49 -4.32 13.94
C GLY A 183 10.78 -3.20 14.70
N ALA A 184 11.44 -2.64 15.73
CA ALA A 184 10.82 -1.67 16.62
C ALA A 184 10.36 -0.38 15.89
N GLY A 185 11.16 0.12 14.94
CA GLY A 185 10.82 1.31 14.17
C GLY A 185 9.58 1.11 13.29
N GLY A 186 9.49 -0.02 12.59
CA GLY A 186 8.33 -0.33 11.76
C GLY A 186 7.07 -0.64 12.58
N ARG A 187 7.21 -1.24 13.77
CA ARG A 187 6.08 -1.40 14.72
C ARG A 187 5.55 -0.05 15.20
N ALA A 188 6.45 0.91 15.48
CA ALA A 188 6.06 2.27 15.84
C ALA A 188 5.38 3.00 14.66
N ALA A 189 5.88 2.81 13.44
CA ALA A 189 5.26 3.36 12.23
C ALA A 189 3.86 2.79 11.97
N LEU A 190 3.66 1.48 12.11
CA LEU A 190 2.34 0.86 11.96
C LEU A 190 1.36 1.34 13.04
N LEU A 191 1.82 1.56 14.27
CA LEU A 191 1.01 2.18 15.31
C LEU A 191 0.66 3.64 14.97
N ALA A 192 1.59 4.40 14.40
CA ALA A 192 1.33 5.77 13.93
C ALA A 192 0.24 5.80 12.85
N ALA A 193 0.30 4.90 11.87
CA ALA A 193 -0.76 4.78 10.87
C ALA A 193 -2.11 4.37 11.49
N ALA A 194 -2.11 3.41 12.43
CA ALA A 194 -3.33 3.01 13.11
C ALA A 194 -3.98 4.16 13.90
N ASP A 195 -3.17 5.00 14.56
CA ASP A 195 -3.64 6.14 15.32
C ASP A 195 -4.09 7.29 14.40
N ASN A 196 -3.41 7.50 13.26
CA ASN A 196 -3.82 8.45 12.23
C ASN A 196 -5.21 8.12 11.68
N TYR A 197 -5.48 6.85 11.32
CA TYR A 197 -6.82 6.42 10.93
C TYR A 197 -7.84 6.53 12.07
N ASP A 198 -7.44 6.27 13.32
CA ASP A 198 -8.34 6.48 14.46
C ASP A 198 -8.76 7.95 14.59
N GLN A 199 -7.86 8.89 14.31
CA GLN A 199 -8.15 10.32 14.31
C GLN A 199 -9.17 10.69 13.23
N TYR A 200 -8.95 10.29 11.97
CA TYR A 200 -9.93 10.49 10.90
C TYR A 200 -11.29 9.84 11.21
N ALA A 201 -11.28 8.65 11.81
CA ALA A 201 -12.48 7.95 12.25
C ALA A 201 -13.24 8.64 13.39
N ARG A 202 -12.62 9.57 14.14
CA ARG A 202 -13.29 10.39 15.16
C ARG A 202 -13.91 11.65 14.57
N GLU A 203 -13.38 12.10 13.44
CA GLU A 203 -13.87 13.27 12.70
C GLU A 203 -14.97 12.91 11.69
N SER A 204 -15.15 11.62 11.40
CA SER A 204 -16.15 11.10 10.46
C SER A 204 -17.38 10.53 11.19
N ASP A 205 -18.58 10.72 10.63
CA ASP A 205 -19.80 10.02 11.09
C ASP A 205 -19.84 8.61 10.45
N PRO A 206 -19.93 7.52 11.24
CA PRO A 206 -20.13 6.18 10.69
C PRO A 206 -21.34 6.04 9.77
N ALA A 207 -22.35 6.91 9.91
CA ALA A 207 -23.52 6.93 9.04
C ALA A 207 -23.19 7.44 7.61
N ASP A 208 -22.09 8.16 7.44
CA ASP A 208 -21.63 8.70 6.15
C ASP A 208 -20.75 7.70 5.37
N SER A 209 -20.67 6.44 5.83
CA SER A 209 -19.93 5.40 5.12
C SER A 209 -20.50 5.17 3.72
N ASP A 210 -19.70 5.43 2.68
CA ASP A 210 -20.03 5.13 1.30
C ASP A 210 -19.71 3.64 1.01
N PRO A 211 -20.70 2.78 0.75
CA PRO A 211 -20.45 1.38 0.44
C PRO A 211 -19.79 1.16 -0.93
N SER A 212 -19.70 2.20 -1.77
CA SER A 212 -19.00 2.17 -3.06
C SER A 212 -17.53 2.60 -2.97
N ASP A 213 -17.09 3.11 -1.81
CA ASP A 213 -15.67 3.38 -1.56
C ASP A 213 -14.89 2.07 -1.55
N GLU A 214 -13.73 2.09 -2.21
CA GLU A 214 -12.79 0.98 -2.26
C GLU A 214 -11.98 0.86 -0.97
N HIS A 215 -11.89 1.95 -0.20
CA HIS A 215 -11.27 1.96 1.12
C HIS A 215 -12.24 1.46 2.18
N ALA A 216 -11.76 0.61 3.07
CA ALA A 216 -12.48 0.33 4.29
C ALA A 216 -12.61 1.62 5.15
N PRO A 217 -13.68 1.78 5.94
CA PRO A 217 -13.79 2.91 6.86
C PRO A 217 -12.56 3.03 7.77
N ASP A 218 -12.12 4.24 8.08
CA ASP A 218 -10.87 4.47 8.84
C ASP A 218 -10.86 3.77 10.21
N ALA A 219 -12.02 3.62 10.86
CA ALA A 219 -12.16 2.86 12.09
C ALA A 219 -11.76 1.39 11.91
N VAL A 220 -12.10 0.81 10.76
CA VAL A 220 -11.76 -0.57 10.37
C VAL A 220 -10.27 -0.67 10.04
N ARG A 221 -9.71 0.28 9.28
CA ARG A 221 -8.26 0.34 8.98
C ARG A 221 -7.43 0.42 10.26
N SER A 222 -7.80 1.31 11.17
CA SER A 222 -7.19 1.44 12.51
C SER A 222 -7.24 0.12 13.29
N ALA A 223 -8.42 -0.52 13.35
CA ALA A 223 -8.60 -1.79 14.04
C ALA A 223 -7.72 -2.90 13.45
N ASN A 224 -7.66 -2.99 12.12
CA ASN A 224 -6.85 -3.99 11.41
C ASN A 224 -5.35 -3.80 11.69
N TYR A 225 -4.83 -2.57 11.63
CA TYR A 225 -3.42 -2.30 11.94
C TYR A 225 -3.05 -2.59 13.39
N ARG A 226 -3.91 -2.23 14.34
CA ARG A 226 -3.74 -2.64 15.75
C ARG A 226 -3.74 -4.15 15.89
N CYS A 227 -4.58 -4.85 15.13
CA CYS A 227 -4.65 -6.31 15.13
C CYS A 227 -3.39 -6.97 14.56
N TYR A 228 -2.88 -6.53 13.40
CA TYR A 228 -1.62 -7.03 12.85
C TYR A 228 -0.43 -6.75 13.78
N LEU A 229 -0.40 -5.56 14.40
CA LEU A 229 0.61 -5.22 15.40
C LEU A 229 0.50 -6.12 16.64
N TYR A 230 -0.72 -6.38 17.14
CA TYR A 230 -0.94 -7.30 18.25
C TYR A 230 -0.46 -8.71 17.92
N GLY A 231 -0.85 -9.24 16.76
CA GLY A 231 -0.54 -10.59 16.30
C GLY A 231 0.94 -10.84 15.97
N SER A 232 1.68 -9.79 15.65
CA SER A 232 3.14 -9.84 15.44
C SER A 232 3.95 -9.68 16.73
N THR A 233 3.32 -9.31 17.84
CA THR A 233 3.98 -9.06 19.11
C THR A 233 4.17 -10.37 19.89
N PRO A 234 5.41 -10.80 20.21
CA PRO A 234 5.63 -12.01 21.00
C PRO A 234 4.91 -11.98 22.35
N ARG A 235 4.18 -13.06 22.67
CA ARG A 235 3.38 -13.17 23.90
C ARG A 235 4.19 -13.05 25.18
N GLN A 236 5.39 -13.65 25.19
CA GLN A 236 6.20 -13.83 26.41
C GLN A 236 6.88 -12.54 26.87
N ASP A 237 7.36 -11.71 25.93
CA ASP A 237 8.21 -10.55 26.28
C ASP A 237 7.47 -9.21 26.24
N ARG A 238 6.32 -9.14 25.56
CA ARG A 238 5.64 -7.87 25.22
C ARG A 238 4.15 -7.87 25.56
N ALA A 239 3.75 -8.59 26.61
CA ALA A 239 2.37 -8.64 27.08
C ALA A 239 1.80 -7.25 27.43
N LYS A 240 2.63 -6.33 27.94
CA LYS A 240 2.23 -4.95 28.22
C LYS A 240 1.93 -4.16 26.94
N GLU A 241 2.73 -4.32 25.89
CA GLU A 241 2.48 -3.71 24.59
C GLU A 241 1.17 -4.22 24.00
N ARG A 242 0.94 -5.55 24.00
CA ARG A 242 -0.32 -6.15 23.52
C ARG A 242 -1.53 -5.59 24.27
N ARG A 243 -1.46 -5.47 25.59
CA ARG A 243 -2.56 -4.90 26.40
C ARG A 243 -2.85 -3.45 26.06
N ARG A 244 -1.85 -2.64 25.70
CA ARG A 244 -2.05 -1.24 25.31
C ARG A 244 -2.75 -1.08 23.96
N LEU A 245 -2.64 -2.09 23.09
CA LEU A 245 -3.33 -2.09 21.79
C LEU A 245 -4.83 -2.37 21.94
N VAL A 246 -5.22 -3.14 22.97
CA VAL A 246 -6.61 -3.51 23.24
C VAL A 246 -7.26 -2.40 24.06
N ASP A 247 -7.83 -1.42 23.36
CA ASP A 247 -8.47 -0.22 23.92
C ASP A 247 -9.98 -0.39 24.20
N GLY A 248 -10.57 -1.52 23.78
CA GLY A 248 -12.01 -1.77 23.90
C GLY A 248 -12.88 -0.98 22.93
N LYS A 249 -12.29 -0.18 22.03
CA LYS A 249 -12.97 0.64 21.02
C LYS A 249 -12.58 0.22 19.61
N ARG A 250 -11.32 0.37 19.23
CA ARG A 250 -10.79 -0.07 17.92
C ARG A 250 -10.36 -1.51 17.93
N LEU A 251 -9.73 -1.95 19.03
CA LEU A 251 -9.38 -3.36 19.22
C LEU A 251 -10.02 -3.84 20.51
N THR A 252 -11.12 -4.59 20.37
CA THR A 252 -11.77 -5.26 21.50
C THR A 252 -10.97 -6.49 21.93
N LYS A 253 -11.27 -7.01 23.13
CA LYS A 253 -10.64 -8.25 23.62
C LYS A 253 -11.00 -9.43 22.73
N GLU A 254 -12.25 -9.54 22.31
CA GLU A 254 -12.73 -10.61 21.43
C GLU A 254 -12.01 -10.56 20.08
N ARG A 255 -11.88 -9.38 19.47
CA ARG A 255 -11.16 -9.22 18.20
C ARG A 255 -9.69 -9.59 18.32
N ALA A 256 -9.06 -9.24 19.44
CA ALA A 256 -7.65 -9.51 19.71
C ALA A 256 -7.30 -11.02 19.75
N GLU A 257 -8.27 -11.88 20.05
CA GLU A 257 -8.06 -13.34 20.06
C GLU A 257 -7.72 -13.90 18.68
N LEU A 258 -8.20 -13.26 17.61
CA LEU A 258 -7.99 -13.68 16.22
C LEU A 258 -6.69 -13.15 15.61
N CYS A 259 -6.12 -12.10 16.20
CA CYS A 259 -5.06 -11.31 15.59
C CYS A 259 -3.76 -12.07 15.29
N GLU A 260 -3.42 -13.08 16.10
CA GLU A 260 -2.25 -13.92 15.84
C GLU A 260 -2.42 -14.81 14.61
N GLU A 261 -3.63 -15.32 14.33
CA GLU A 261 -3.88 -16.04 13.09
C GLU A 261 -3.94 -15.11 11.90
N GLU A 262 -4.53 -13.93 12.04
CA GLU A 262 -4.62 -12.96 10.94
C GLU A 262 -3.25 -12.42 10.53
N HIS A 263 -2.40 -12.04 11.49
CA HIS A 263 -1.02 -11.67 11.18
C HIS A 263 -0.26 -12.83 10.51
N ARG A 264 -0.46 -14.08 10.97
CA ARG A 264 0.15 -15.25 10.31
C ARG A 264 -0.37 -15.45 8.89
N SER A 265 -1.65 -15.24 8.65
CA SER A 265 -2.29 -15.35 7.33
C SER A 265 -1.80 -14.27 6.38
N LEU A 266 -1.78 -13.01 6.83
CA LEU A 266 -1.18 -11.88 6.10
C LEU A 266 0.27 -12.16 5.69
N ARG A 267 1.09 -12.64 6.64
CA ARG A 267 2.49 -12.98 6.36
C ARG A 267 2.60 -14.09 5.32
N ARG A 268 1.87 -15.20 5.50
CA ARG A 268 1.90 -16.34 4.56
C ARG A 268 1.42 -15.92 3.17
N GLY A 269 0.35 -15.14 3.08
CA GLY A 269 -0.21 -14.66 1.81
C GLY A 269 0.81 -13.87 1.01
N TRP A 270 1.36 -12.81 1.61
CA TRP A 270 2.37 -11.98 0.94
C TRP A 270 3.68 -12.72 0.66
N GLU A 271 4.12 -13.62 1.55
CA GLU A 271 5.29 -14.46 1.27
C GLU A 271 5.09 -15.40 0.08
N GLN A 272 3.88 -15.93 -0.12
CA GLN A 272 3.53 -16.78 -1.27
C GLN A 272 3.41 -15.97 -2.55
N LEU A 273 2.71 -14.83 -2.51
CA LEU A 273 2.54 -13.94 -3.68
C LEU A 273 3.89 -13.47 -4.24
N LEU A 274 4.84 -13.13 -3.35
CA LEU A 274 6.14 -12.63 -3.75
C LEU A 274 7.20 -13.72 -3.99
N ALA A 275 6.92 -14.98 -3.63
CA ALA A 275 7.89 -16.07 -3.74
C ALA A 275 8.51 -16.22 -5.16
N PRO A 276 7.73 -16.14 -6.26
CA PRO A 276 8.29 -16.22 -7.62
C PRO A 276 9.22 -15.06 -7.99
N TYR A 277 9.10 -13.93 -7.29
CA TYR A 277 9.73 -12.65 -7.64
C TYR A 277 10.86 -12.24 -6.70
N LYS A 278 11.22 -13.09 -5.73
CA LYS A 278 12.28 -12.78 -4.75
C LYS A 278 13.57 -12.39 -5.45
N ALA A 279 14.24 -11.35 -4.94
CA ALA A 279 15.59 -11.01 -5.39
C ALA A 279 16.57 -12.13 -5.02
N ASP A 280 17.46 -12.47 -5.95
CA ASP A 280 18.53 -13.45 -5.73
C ASP A 280 19.47 -12.86 -4.67
N ARG A 281 19.82 -13.67 -3.65
CA ARG A 281 20.73 -13.28 -2.56
C ARG A 281 22.18 -13.36 -2.98
#